data_AF-A0A6L5K6Y5-F1
#
_entry.id   AF-A0A6L5K6Y5-F1
#
_cell.length_a   1.000
_cell.length_b   1.000
_cell.length_c   1.000
_cell.angle_alpha   90.00
_cell.angle_beta   90.00
_cell.angle_gamma   90.00
#
_symmetry.space_group_name_H-M   'P 1'
#
loop_
_entity.id
_entity.type
_entity.pdbx_description
1 polymer ?
#
loop_
_entity_poly.entity_id
_entity_poly.type
_entity_poly.pdbx_seq_one_letter_code
_entity_poly.pdbx_strand_id
1 'polypeptide(L)'
;MAKEQSYQANEGEYMMADEYDALIDDPSNYFSNTYLPRVFGNLGGFQMLPTLTGILEMYGVAFNFIPFGLPPVQATYKALFDAGAEALKWAGAIGAWNAEITAAGFPIIAGGFTKAPFDVVGDTLRGTRGVMLDMYRCPDKLLEAMDRLVPIMIKMGVGTAQMTGHPIIFIPLHKGADGFLSKAQFEKFYWPTFRKVMMGLIEEGVVPMPAAEGSWNTRLETMSDLPKGKTLWMIDNSDIAKAKKTIGKVGCLFGNVQSDLLVLGTPQQVKDYVKKIIDTCAPGGGFIVSNGAFFDEAKAENVHAMVDAAMEYGSKAYK
;
A
#
# COMPACT_ATOMS: atom_id res chain seq x y z
N MET A 1 8.81 21.68 -8.05
CA MET A 1 7.66 21.63 -7.12
C MET A 1 7.89 22.68 -6.04
N ALA A 2 6.83 23.26 -5.49
CA ALA A 2 6.95 24.15 -4.33
C ALA A 2 7.55 23.37 -3.16
N LYS A 3 8.45 23.98 -2.38
CA LYS A 3 9.18 23.31 -1.30
C LYS A 3 8.29 22.82 -0.15
N GLU A 4 7.07 23.33 -0.06
CA GLU A 4 6.15 23.13 1.07
C GLU A 4 4.92 22.29 0.69
N GLN A 5 4.88 21.72 -0.52
CA GLN A 5 3.75 20.89 -0.95
C GLN A 5 4.13 19.40 -0.97
N SER A 6 3.16 18.56 -0.62
CA SER A 6 3.23 17.13 -0.87
C SER A 6 3.31 16.86 -2.38
N TYR A 7 3.75 15.67 -2.74
CA TYR A 7 3.88 15.24 -4.13
C TYR A 7 3.30 13.85 -4.29
N GLN A 8 2.76 13.58 -5.48
CA GLN A 8 2.29 12.26 -5.87
C GLN A 8 3.17 11.71 -6.98
N ALA A 9 3.40 10.39 -6.95
CA ALA A 9 4.09 9.72 -8.04
C ALA A 9 3.23 9.77 -9.30
N ASN A 10 3.80 10.23 -10.42
CA ASN A 10 3.19 10.05 -11.73
C ASN A 10 3.72 8.74 -12.30
N GLU A 11 2.89 7.71 -12.30
CA GLU A 11 3.24 6.39 -12.82
C GLU A 11 3.57 6.43 -14.32
N GLY A 12 4.51 5.59 -14.74
CA GLY A 12 4.93 5.44 -16.12
C GLY A 12 4.84 3.98 -16.58
N GLU A 13 4.96 3.76 -17.89
CA GLU A 13 5.10 2.40 -18.46
C GLU A 13 6.58 2.00 -18.46
N TYR A 14 7.11 1.62 -17.29
CA TYR A 14 8.53 1.25 -17.11
C TYR A 14 8.82 -0.21 -17.50
N MET A 15 7.81 -1.07 -17.52
CA MET A 15 7.82 -2.44 -18.03
C MET A 15 7.02 -2.49 -19.34
N MET A 16 7.61 -3.11 -20.36
CA MET A 16 7.00 -3.35 -21.66
C MET A 16 6.21 -4.67 -21.65
N ALA A 17 5.26 -4.80 -22.59
CA ALA A 17 4.34 -5.94 -22.61
C ALA A 17 5.02 -7.28 -22.95
N ASP A 18 6.19 -7.26 -23.60
CA ASP A 18 7.00 -8.44 -23.91
C ASP A 18 7.96 -8.84 -22.78
N GLU A 19 7.98 -8.10 -21.66
CA GLU A 19 8.90 -8.32 -20.54
C GLU A 19 8.30 -9.11 -19.37
N TYR A 20 7.05 -9.59 -19.49
CA TYR A 20 6.42 -10.40 -18.44
C TYR A 20 7.24 -11.65 -18.08
N ASP A 21 7.84 -12.33 -19.06
CA ASP A 21 8.63 -13.55 -18.78
C ASP A 21 9.85 -13.23 -17.93
N ALA A 22 10.55 -12.14 -18.24
CA ALA A 22 11.70 -11.70 -17.45
C ALA A 22 11.30 -11.35 -16.01
N LEU A 23 10.13 -10.73 -15.81
CA LEU A 23 9.58 -10.49 -14.47
C LEU A 23 9.20 -11.78 -13.76
N ILE A 24 8.54 -12.72 -14.44
CA ILE A 24 8.05 -13.98 -13.85
C ILE A 24 9.22 -14.87 -13.42
N ASP A 25 10.21 -15.02 -14.29
CA ASP A 25 11.37 -15.90 -14.08
C ASP A 25 12.17 -15.46 -12.85
N ASP A 26 12.60 -14.19 -12.82
CA ASP A 26 13.37 -13.63 -11.72
C ASP A 26 12.99 -12.17 -11.44
N PRO A 27 11.98 -11.94 -10.58
CA PRO A 27 11.57 -10.61 -10.18
C PRO A 27 12.71 -9.79 -9.57
N SER A 28 13.62 -10.42 -8.81
CA SER A 28 14.72 -9.69 -8.16
C SER A 28 15.71 -9.17 -9.20
N ASN A 29 16.11 -10.01 -10.16
CA ASN A 29 16.96 -9.60 -11.27
C ASN A 29 16.27 -8.59 -12.20
N TYR A 30 14.98 -8.77 -12.50
CA TYR A 30 14.22 -7.79 -13.29
C TYR A 30 14.19 -6.41 -12.61
N PHE A 31 13.97 -6.38 -11.28
CA PHE A 31 13.99 -5.13 -10.54
C PHE A 31 15.37 -4.46 -10.56
N SER A 32 16.45 -5.20 -10.29
CA SER A 32 17.80 -4.64 -10.23
C SER A 32 18.31 -4.20 -11.60
N ASN A 33 18.16 -5.03 -12.62
CA ASN A 33 18.83 -4.84 -13.91
C ASN A 33 17.98 -4.07 -14.92
N THR A 34 16.65 -4.02 -14.74
CA THR A 34 15.74 -3.43 -15.74
C THR A 34 14.92 -2.29 -15.15
N TYR A 35 14.13 -2.55 -14.12
CA TYR A 35 13.18 -1.56 -13.60
C TYR A 35 13.87 -0.38 -12.90
N LEU A 36 14.72 -0.63 -11.91
CA LEU A 36 15.38 0.44 -11.14
C LEU A 36 16.24 1.37 -12.01
N PRO A 37 17.05 0.88 -12.98
CA PRO A 37 17.77 1.73 -13.93
C PRO A 37 16.86 2.63 -14.78
N ARG A 38 15.65 2.18 -15.13
CA ARG A 38 14.70 2.96 -15.93
C ARG A 38 14.05 4.08 -15.14
N VAL A 39 13.74 3.82 -13.86
CA VAL A 39 13.09 4.80 -12.99
C VAL A 39 14.09 5.78 -12.39
N PHE A 40 15.26 5.29 -12.00
CA PHE A 40 16.31 6.07 -11.37
C PHE A 40 17.56 6.10 -12.26
N GLY A 41 17.71 7.15 -13.07
CA GLY A 41 18.80 7.24 -14.06
C GLY A 41 20.22 7.05 -13.49
N ASN A 42 20.46 7.46 -12.23
CA ASN A 42 21.75 7.24 -11.55
C ASN A 42 22.05 5.75 -11.25
N LEU A 43 21.07 4.86 -11.38
CA LEU A 43 21.22 3.42 -11.20
C LEU A 43 21.50 2.67 -12.51
N GLY A 44 21.79 3.39 -13.61
CA GLY A 44 22.10 2.81 -14.92
C GLY A 44 23.20 1.74 -14.91
N GLY A 45 24.18 1.84 -14.00
CA GLY A 45 25.26 0.86 -13.86
C GLY A 45 24.76 -0.55 -13.53
N PHE A 46 23.59 -0.72 -12.91
CA PHE A 46 23.05 -2.06 -12.62
C PHE A 46 22.74 -2.89 -13.87
N GLN A 47 22.54 -2.26 -15.04
CA GLN A 47 22.38 -2.99 -16.31
C GLN A 47 23.64 -3.80 -16.69
N MET A 48 24.79 -3.46 -16.11
CA MET A 48 26.07 -4.12 -16.36
C MET A 48 26.35 -5.25 -15.36
N LEU A 49 25.56 -5.37 -14.28
CA LEU A 49 25.76 -6.39 -13.27
C LEU A 49 25.32 -7.77 -13.78
N PRO A 50 26.02 -8.85 -13.41
CA PRO A 50 25.58 -10.19 -13.74
C PRO A 50 24.34 -10.56 -12.91
N THR A 51 23.57 -11.51 -13.41
CA THR A 51 22.55 -12.17 -12.58
C THR A 51 23.26 -12.97 -11.49
N LEU A 52 22.95 -12.66 -10.22
CA LEU A 52 23.67 -13.23 -9.06
C LEU A 52 23.54 -14.75 -8.96
N THR A 53 22.46 -15.34 -9.48
CA THR A 53 22.26 -16.80 -9.52
C THR A 53 23.25 -17.50 -10.46
N GLY A 54 23.95 -16.76 -11.33
CA GLY A 54 25.03 -17.26 -12.18
C GLY A 54 26.41 -17.29 -11.49
N ILE A 55 26.53 -16.84 -10.24
CA ILE A 55 27.75 -16.95 -9.45
C ILE A 55 27.81 -18.36 -8.86
N LEU A 56 28.37 -19.29 -9.64
CA LEU A 56 28.41 -20.71 -9.31
C LEU A 56 29.83 -21.18 -9.00
N GLU A 57 30.04 -21.64 -7.76
CA GLU A 57 31.28 -22.26 -7.29
C GLU A 57 32.55 -21.45 -7.65
N MET A 58 33.73 -22.07 -7.51
CA MET A 58 35.01 -21.43 -7.85
C MET A 58 35.15 -21.11 -9.36
N TYR A 59 34.41 -21.82 -10.22
CA TYR A 59 34.51 -21.67 -11.67
C TYR A 59 33.79 -20.40 -12.15
N GLY A 60 34.57 -19.37 -12.45
CA GLY A 60 34.04 -18.13 -13.00
C GLY A 60 33.53 -17.11 -11.97
N VAL A 61 33.73 -17.37 -10.68
CA VAL A 61 33.48 -16.39 -9.61
C VAL A 61 34.14 -15.05 -9.92
N ALA A 62 35.42 -15.05 -10.30
CA ALA A 62 36.17 -13.84 -10.59
C ALA A 62 35.58 -13.03 -11.76
N PHE A 63 35.07 -13.71 -12.81
CA PHE A 63 34.47 -13.04 -13.96
C PHE A 63 33.17 -12.32 -13.61
N ASN A 64 32.36 -12.90 -12.72
CA ASN A 64 31.14 -12.26 -12.22
C ASN A 64 31.42 -10.98 -11.41
N PHE A 65 32.63 -10.83 -10.85
CA PHE A 65 33.01 -9.62 -10.13
C PHE A 65 33.65 -8.53 -11.00
N ILE A 66 34.01 -8.82 -12.26
CA ILE A 66 34.60 -7.82 -13.17
C ILE A 66 33.71 -6.56 -13.32
N PRO A 67 32.38 -6.66 -13.51
CA PRO A 67 31.53 -5.48 -13.67
C PRO A 67 31.59 -4.49 -12.50
N PHE A 68 31.85 -4.96 -11.27
CA PHE A 68 32.00 -4.10 -10.10
C PHE A 68 33.25 -3.20 -10.15
N GLY A 69 34.22 -3.54 -11.00
CA GLY A 69 35.38 -2.69 -11.28
C GLY A 69 35.11 -1.57 -12.29
N LEU A 70 33.96 -1.59 -12.98
CA LEU A 70 33.66 -0.61 -14.02
C LEU A 70 33.22 0.73 -13.41
N PRO A 71 33.75 1.87 -13.89
CA PRO A 71 33.40 3.18 -13.35
C PRO A 71 31.89 3.49 -13.28
N PRO A 72 31.05 3.13 -14.27
CA PRO A 72 29.60 3.34 -14.18
C PRO A 72 28.94 2.57 -13.02
N VAL A 73 29.37 1.33 -12.75
CA VAL A 73 28.85 0.51 -11.65
C VAL A 73 29.26 1.09 -10.30
N GLN A 74 30.53 1.50 -10.17
CA GLN A 74 31.02 2.15 -8.95
C GLN A 74 30.29 3.47 -8.67
N ALA A 75 30.02 4.27 -9.71
CA ALA A 75 29.23 5.50 -9.58
C ALA A 75 27.79 5.23 -9.12
N THR A 76 27.15 4.17 -9.63
CA THR A 76 25.83 3.72 -9.16
C THR A 76 25.84 3.34 -7.68
N TYR A 77 26.81 2.55 -7.21
CA TYR A 77 26.91 2.23 -5.78
C TYR A 77 27.16 3.46 -4.91
N LYS A 78 28.01 4.39 -5.37
CA LYS A 78 28.21 5.66 -4.67
C LYS A 78 26.91 6.45 -4.55
N ALA A 79 26.14 6.56 -5.63
CA ALA A 79 24.85 7.25 -5.60
C ALA A 79 23.87 6.57 -4.64
N LEU A 80 23.87 5.24 -4.57
CA LEU A 80 23.05 4.49 -3.62
C LEU A 80 23.47 4.74 -2.16
N PHE A 81 24.76 4.83 -1.88
CA PHE A 81 25.26 5.18 -0.53
C PHE A 81 24.88 6.60 -0.14
N ASP A 82 25.00 7.56 -1.06
CA ASP A 82 24.61 8.96 -0.83
C ASP A 82 23.09 9.03 -0.54
N ALA A 83 22.26 8.30 -1.30
CA ALA A 83 20.81 8.21 -1.07
C ALA A 83 20.48 7.52 0.26
N GLY A 84 21.18 6.44 0.60
CA GLY A 84 21.01 5.73 1.87
C GLY A 84 21.36 6.60 3.08
N ALA A 85 22.41 7.42 2.97
CA ALA A 85 22.78 8.37 4.01
C ALA A 85 21.68 9.43 4.23
N GLU A 86 21.02 9.89 3.17
CA GLU A 86 19.89 10.82 3.29
C GLU A 86 18.65 10.13 3.88
N ALA A 87 18.34 8.92 3.45
CA ALA A 87 17.25 8.13 4.00
C ALA A 87 17.42 7.86 5.51
N LEU A 88 18.65 7.65 5.98
CA LEU A 88 18.95 7.49 7.40
C LEU A 88 18.65 8.75 8.23
N LYS A 89 18.88 9.95 7.68
CA LYS A 89 18.51 11.20 8.36
C LYS A 89 17.00 11.30 8.52
N TRP A 90 16.26 11.02 7.45
CA TRP A 90 14.79 11.00 7.47
C TRP A 90 14.26 9.95 8.46
N ALA A 91 14.79 8.73 8.43
CA ALA A 91 14.42 7.67 9.36
C ALA A 91 14.71 8.05 10.82
N GLY A 92 15.83 8.74 11.09
CA GLY A 92 16.15 9.27 12.42
C GLY A 92 15.12 10.30 12.91
N ALA A 93 14.71 11.22 12.04
CA ALA A 93 13.68 12.23 12.38
C ALA A 93 12.31 11.59 12.65
N ILE A 94 11.87 10.67 11.78
CA ILE A 94 10.60 9.95 11.97
C ILE A 94 10.64 9.07 13.22
N GLY A 95 11.76 8.39 13.47
CA GLY A 95 11.95 7.57 14.66
C GLY A 95 11.83 8.37 15.97
N ALA A 96 12.46 9.56 16.02
CA ALA A 96 12.36 10.45 17.18
C ALA A 96 10.92 10.92 17.42
N TRP A 97 10.20 11.32 16.37
CA TRP A 97 8.81 11.76 16.47
C TRP A 97 7.86 10.62 16.87
N ASN A 98 8.03 9.42 16.30
CA ASN A 98 7.26 8.24 16.67
C ASN A 98 7.46 7.87 18.15
N ALA A 99 8.70 7.99 18.67
CA ALA A 99 8.99 7.74 20.08
C ALA A 99 8.27 8.75 20.99
N GLU A 100 8.27 10.04 20.62
CA GLU A 100 7.57 11.09 21.37
C GLU A 100 6.06 10.84 21.44
N ILE A 101 5.43 10.56 20.30
CA ILE A 101 3.98 10.30 20.22
C ILE A 101 3.58 9.03 20.97
N THR A 102 4.38 7.98 20.86
CA THR A 102 4.14 6.73 21.59
C THR A 102 4.29 6.95 23.09
N ALA A 103 5.30 7.71 23.53
CA ALA A 103 5.49 8.07 24.94
C ALA A 103 4.34 8.93 25.49
N ALA A 104 3.68 9.72 24.64
CA ALA A 104 2.46 10.47 24.98
C ALA A 104 1.18 9.59 25.01
N GLY A 105 1.28 8.29 24.73
CA GLY A 105 0.18 7.34 24.81
C GLY A 105 -0.62 7.15 23.51
N PHE A 106 -0.13 7.68 22.39
CA PHE A 106 -0.77 7.53 21.08
C PHE A 106 -0.07 6.42 20.28
N PRO A 107 -0.75 5.32 19.92
CA PRO A 107 -0.13 4.24 19.17
C PRO A 107 0.08 4.62 17.71
N ILE A 108 1.16 4.13 17.11
CA ILE A 108 1.35 4.14 15.65
C ILE A 108 0.35 3.15 15.04
N ILE A 109 -0.36 3.54 13.98
CA ILE A 109 -1.41 2.68 13.40
C ILE A 109 -0.83 1.52 12.59
N ALA A 110 0.19 1.75 11.77
CA ALA A 110 0.79 0.76 10.88
C ALA A 110 2.31 0.73 10.99
N GLY A 111 2.89 -0.46 10.94
CA GLY A 111 4.34 -0.69 11.04
C GLY A 111 5.07 -0.59 9.70
N GLY A 112 4.32 -0.53 8.61
CA GLY A 112 4.85 -0.60 7.25
C GLY A 112 3.74 -0.88 6.27
N PHE A 113 4.11 -1.32 5.07
CA PHE A 113 3.16 -1.56 4.01
C PHE A 113 3.48 -2.80 3.16
N THR A 114 2.45 -3.32 2.51
CA THR A 114 2.58 -4.19 1.34
C THR A 114 1.61 -3.77 0.25
N LYS A 115 1.52 -4.50 -0.86
CA LYS A 115 0.68 -4.13 -2.01
C LYS A 115 -0.12 -5.31 -2.55
N ALA A 116 -1.29 -5.00 -3.12
CA ALA A 116 -2.01 -5.94 -3.97
C ALA A 116 -1.19 -6.19 -5.26
N PRO A 117 -1.05 -7.45 -5.74
CA PRO A 117 -0.22 -7.74 -6.92
C PRO A 117 -0.62 -6.99 -8.19
N PHE A 118 -1.92 -6.77 -8.42
CA PHE A 118 -2.39 -5.97 -9.56
C PHE A 118 -1.91 -4.52 -9.47
N ASP A 119 -1.88 -3.93 -8.28
CA ASP A 119 -1.40 -2.55 -8.05
C ASP A 119 0.14 -2.48 -8.08
N VAL A 120 0.87 -3.57 -7.81
CA VAL A 120 2.31 -3.64 -8.09
C VAL A 120 2.55 -3.52 -9.59
N VAL A 121 1.84 -4.32 -10.40
CA VAL A 121 1.98 -4.24 -11.86
C VAL A 121 1.51 -2.87 -12.37
N GLY A 122 0.36 -2.39 -11.91
CA GLY A 122 -0.25 -1.15 -12.39
C GLY A 122 0.47 0.13 -11.95
N ASP A 123 0.77 0.30 -10.67
CA ASP A 123 1.35 1.55 -10.15
C ASP A 123 2.85 1.65 -10.38
N THR A 124 3.54 0.50 -10.37
CA THR A 124 5.01 0.46 -10.30
C THR A 124 5.62 0.07 -11.64
N LEU A 125 5.11 -0.96 -12.30
CA LEU A 125 5.79 -1.54 -13.47
C LEU A 125 5.21 -1.06 -14.80
N ARG A 126 3.95 -1.41 -15.08
CA ARG A 126 3.33 -1.37 -16.40
C ARG A 126 2.50 -0.11 -16.66
N GLY A 127 2.15 0.63 -15.60
CA GLY A 127 1.25 1.79 -15.66
C GLY A 127 -0.22 1.39 -15.80
N THR A 128 -1.16 2.29 -15.45
CA THR A 128 -2.62 2.04 -15.55
C THR A 128 -3.03 1.66 -16.97
N ARG A 129 -2.62 2.45 -17.98
CA ARG A 129 -2.99 2.16 -19.38
C ARG A 129 -2.52 0.77 -19.80
N GLY A 130 -1.25 0.46 -19.50
CA GLY A 130 -0.64 -0.80 -19.87
C GLY A 130 -1.33 -2.01 -19.24
N VAL A 131 -1.49 -2.01 -17.90
CA VAL A 131 -2.09 -3.16 -17.19
C VAL A 131 -3.54 -3.40 -17.62
N MET A 132 -4.29 -2.33 -17.90
CA MET A 132 -5.67 -2.43 -18.37
C MET A 132 -5.77 -3.04 -19.79
N LEU A 133 -4.84 -2.72 -20.68
CA LEU A 133 -4.76 -3.34 -22.01
C LEU A 133 -4.33 -4.80 -21.94
N ASP A 134 -3.41 -5.12 -21.03
CA ASP A 134 -2.83 -6.45 -20.90
C ASP A 134 -3.84 -7.49 -20.40
N MET A 135 -4.89 -7.09 -19.67
CA MET A 135 -6.05 -7.94 -19.35
C MET A 135 -6.74 -8.55 -20.60
N TYR A 136 -6.56 -7.92 -21.77
CA TYR A 136 -7.11 -8.41 -23.03
C TYR A 136 -6.04 -9.00 -23.94
N ARG A 137 -4.83 -8.43 -23.94
CA ARG A 137 -3.75 -8.83 -24.87
C ARG A 137 -2.96 -10.03 -24.39
N CYS A 138 -2.67 -10.11 -23.10
CA CYS A 138 -1.88 -11.17 -22.50
C CYS A 138 -2.39 -11.54 -21.09
N PRO A 139 -3.69 -11.87 -20.94
CA PRO A 139 -4.31 -12.09 -19.63
C PRO A 139 -3.62 -13.17 -18.80
N ASP A 140 -3.16 -14.24 -19.44
CA ASP A 140 -2.55 -15.38 -18.74
C ASP A 140 -1.19 -14.99 -18.15
N LYS A 141 -0.37 -14.23 -18.88
CA LYS A 141 0.91 -13.71 -18.37
C LYS A 141 0.72 -12.71 -17.25
N LEU A 142 -0.29 -11.85 -17.34
CA LEU A 142 -0.63 -10.92 -16.26
C LEU A 142 -1.03 -11.68 -14.99
N LEU A 143 -1.88 -12.71 -15.11
CA LEU A 143 -2.27 -13.57 -13.98
C LEU A 143 -1.07 -14.30 -13.37
N GLU A 144 -0.21 -14.89 -14.20
CA GLU A 144 0.99 -15.59 -13.76
C GLU A 144 1.98 -14.67 -13.04
N ALA A 145 2.22 -13.47 -13.57
CA ALA A 145 3.05 -12.46 -12.93
C ALA A 145 2.49 -12.04 -11.57
N MET A 146 1.16 -11.85 -11.46
CA MET A 146 0.53 -11.54 -10.18
C MET A 146 0.67 -12.68 -9.17
N ASP A 147 0.51 -13.93 -9.59
CA ASP A 147 0.73 -15.09 -8.72
C ASP A 147 2.19 -15.20 -8.27
N ARG A 148 3.15 -14.88 -9.15
CA ARG A 148 4.58 -14.83 -8.82
C ARG A 148 4.91 -13.77 -7.77
N LEU A 149 4.18 -12.66 -7.76
CA LEU A 149 4.35 -11.54 -6.82
C LEU A 149 3.73 -11.80 -5.44
N VAL A 150 2.70 -12.66 -5.32
CA VAL A 150 2.03 -12.98 -4.04
C VAL A 150 3.01 -13.31 -2.90
N PRO A 151 3.92 -14.31 -3.02
CA PRO A 151 4.82 -14.66 -1.92
C PRO A 151 5.81 -13.54 -1.60
N ILE A 152 6.14 -12.68 -2.56
CA ILE A 152 7.03 -11.53 -2.35
C ILE A 152 6.30 -10.48 -1.52
N MET A 153 5.03 -10.17 -1.84
CA MET A 153 4.23 -9.19 -1.10
C MET A 153 3.91 -9.66 0.32
N ILE A 154 3.68 -10.96 0.53
CA ILE A 154 3.53 -11.53 1.88
C ILE A 154 4.83 -11.34 2.68
N LYS A 155 5.97 -11.78 2.13
CA LYS A 155 7.27 -11.66 2.81
C LYS A 155 7.64 -10.21 3.11
N MET A 156 7.31 -9.28 2.22
CA MET A 156 7.55 -7.85 2.44
C MET A 156 6.76 -7.35 3.65
N GLY A 157 5.45 -7.62 3.72
CA GLY A 157 4.62 -7.21 4.86
C GLY A 157 5.05 -7.87 6.18
N VAL A 158 5.29 -9.19 6.17
CA VAL A 158 5.75 -9.95 7.36
C VAL A 158 7.11 -9.45 7.84
N GLY A 159 8.06 -9.26 6.92
CA GLY A 159 9.40 -8.77 7.26
C GLY A 159 9.36 -7.38 7.89
N THR A 160 8.52 -6.48 7.38
CA THR A 160 8.37 -5.15 7.98
C THR A 160 7.67 -5.21 9.35
N ALA A 161 6.66 -6.06 9.52
CA ALA A 161 6.01 -6.26 10.82
C ALA A 161 7.01 -6.78 11.87
N GLN A 162 7.86 -7.75 11.51
CA GLN A 162 8.90 -8.29 12.39
C GLN A 162 9.97 -7.25 12.74
N MET A 163 10.45 -6.49 11.75
CA MET A 163 11.47 -5.47 11.94
C MET A 163 11.01 -4.32 12.84
N THR A 164 9.73 -3.94 12.75
CA THR A 164 9.16 -2.85 13.55
C THR A 164 8.54 -3.30 14.86
N GLY A 165 8.28 -4.60 15.02
CA GLY A 165 7.51 -5.15 16.14
C GLY A 165 6.02 -4.78 16.09
N HIS A 166 5.53 -4.26 14.96
CA HIS A 166 4.14 -3.78 14.83
C HIS A 166 3.34 -4.66 13.86
N PRO A 167 2.22 -5.27 14.29
CA PRO A 167 1.56 -6.31 13.50
C PRO A 167 0.63 -5.77 12.41
N ILE A 168 0.33 -4.47 12.38
CA ILE A 168 -0.59 -3.89 11.40
C ILE A 168 0.18 -3.42 10.17
N ILE A 169 -0.17 -3.94 8.99
CA ILE A 169 0.50 -3.61 7.73
C ILE A 169 -0.48 -2.97 6.76
N PHE A 170 -0.16 -1.73 6.36
CA PHE A 170 -0.92 -0.94 5.40
C PHE A 170 -0.91 -1.56 4.01
N ILE A 171 -2.04 -1.53 3.30
CA ILE A 171 -2.13 -1.97 1.90
C ILE A 171 -2.91 -0.90 1.11
N PRO A 172 -2.25 0.01 0.39
CA PRO A 172 -2.96 0.95 -0.47
C PRO A 172 -3.62 0.19 -1.61
N LEU A 173 -4.92 0.44 -1.84
CA LEU A 173 -5.68 -0.18 -2.92
C LEU A 173 -6.11 0.88 -3.93
N HIS A 174 -5.68 0.73 -5.19
CA HIS A 174 -5.90 1.74 -6.21
C HIS A 174 -6.80 1.23 -7.34
N LYS A 175 -6.27 0.39 -8.24
CA LYS A 175 -6.98 0.01 -9.47
C LYS A 175 -8.09 -1.01 -9.26
N GLY A 176 -8.28 -1.51 -8.05
CA GLY A 176 -9.44 -2.34 -7.69
C GLY A 176 -10.73 -1.54 -7.41
N ALA A 177 -10.60 -0.22 -7.24
CA ALA A 177 -11.71 0.67 -6.93
C ALA A 177 -12.78 0.68 -8.04
N ASP A 178 -13.97 1.15 -7.69
CA ASP A 178 -15.05 1.41 -8.64
C ASP A 178 -14.56 2.39 -9.73
N GLY A 179 -14.95 2.14 -10.98
CA GLY A 179 -14.55 2.97 -12.13
C GLY A 179 -13.33 2.47 -12.90
N PHE A 180 -12.46 1.65 -12.28
CA PHE A 180 -11.29 1.06 -12.97
C PHE A 180 -11.59 -0.28 -13.62
N LEU A 181 -12.28 -1.18 -12.90
CA LEU A 181 -12.59 -2.53 -13.35
C LEU A 181 -14.10 -2.78 -13.36
N SER A 182 -14.57 -3.64 -14.25
CA SER A 182 -15.89 -4.27 -14.07
C SER A 182 -15.85 -5.27 -12.90
N LYS A 183 -17.03 -5.69 -12.41
CA LYS A 183 -17.11 -6.71 -11.34
C LYS A 183 -16.40 -8.02 -11.75
N ALA A 184 -16.65 -8.49 -12.97
CA ALA A 184 -16.02 -9.71 -13.47
C ALA A 184 -14.50 -9.58 -13.61
N GLN A 185 -13.99 -8.41 -14.03
CA GLN A 185 -12.55 -8.16 -14.07
C GLN A 185 -11.93 -8.10 -12.67
N PHE A 186 -12.61 -7.46 -11.70
CA PHE A 186 -12.15 -7.45 -10.32
C PHE A 186 -12.05 -8.87 -9.75
N GLU A 187 -13.09 -9.69 -9.93
CA GLU A 187 -13.14 -11.08 -9.46
C GLU A 187 -12.11 -11.98 -10.15
N LYS A 188 -11.70 -11.65 -11.38
CA LYS A 188 -10.69 -12.42 -12.13
C LYS A 188 -9.26 -11.95 -11.84
N PHE A 189 -8.99 -10.65 -11.94
CA PHE A 189 -7.63 -10.10 -12.00
C PHE A 189 -7.17 -9.46 -10.69
N TYR A 190 -8.07 -9.00 -9.83
CA TYR A 190 -7.67 -8.24 -8.64
C TYR A 190 -7.84 -9.05 -7.35
N TRP A 191 -9.07 -9.51 -7.09
CA TRP A 191 -9.42 -10.14 -5.81
C TRP A 191 -8.62 -11.41 -5.49
N PRO A 192 -8.44 -12.38 -6.41
CA PRO A 192 -7.85 -13.66 -6.05
C PRO A 192 -6.44 -13.54 -5.47
N THR A 193 -5.56 -12.78 -6.12
CA THR A 193 -4.16 -12.62 -5.69
C THR A 193 -4.05 -11.68 -4.49
N PHE A 194 -4.87 -10.61 -4.43
CA PHE A 194 -4.93 -9.75 -3.25
C PHE A 194 -5.40 -10.51 -2.00
N ARG A 195 -6.43 -11.34 -2.12
CA ARG A 195 -6.90 -12.22 -1.05
C ARG A 195 -5.81 -13.20 -0.60
N LYS A 196 -5.05 -13.81 -1.53
CA LYS A 196 -3.90 -14.67 -1.17
C LYS A 196 -2.88 -13.92 -0.33
N VAL A 197 -2.55 -12.66 -0.69
CA VAL A 197 -1.64 -11.82 0.11
C VAL A 197 -2.20 -11.60 1.51
N MET A 198 -3.46 -11.19 1.65
CA MET A 198 -4.07 -10.98 2.96
C MET A 198 -4.11 -12.25 3.82
N MET A 199 -4.48 -13.39 3.23
CA MET A 199 -4.50 -14.67 3.94
C MET A 199 -3.11 -15.07 4.42
N GLY A 200 -2.07 -14.93 3.59
CA GLY A 200 -0.70 -15.23 3.99
C GLY A 200 -0.18 -14.32 5.10
N LEU A 201 -0.54 -13.04 5.09
CA LEU A 201 -0.25 -12.14 6.22
C LEU A 201 -0.95 -12.60 7.51
N ILE A 202 -2.23 -12.95 7.43
CA ILE A 202 -3.03 -13.40 8.59
C ILE A 202 -2.46 -14.70 9.17
N GLU A 203 -2.02 -15.64 8.33
CA GLU A 203 -1.40 -16.90 8.75
C GLU A 203 -0.10 -16.68 9.54
N GLU A 204 0.65 -15.63 9.20
CA GLU A 204 1.89 -15.20 9.89
C GLU A 204 1.63 -14.28 11.09
N GLY A 205 0.37 -14.11 11.50
CA GLY A 205 -0.02 -13.28 12.65
C GLY A 205 -0.02 -11.77 12.39
N VAL A 206 0.13 -11.35 11.13
CA VAL A 206 0.04 -9.95 10.70
C VAL A 206 -1.44 -9.58 10.46
N VAL A 207 -1.82 -8.36 10.81
CA VAL A 207 -3.16 -7.79 10.56
C VAL A 207 -3.09 -6.92 9.29
N PRO A 208 -3.66 -7.35 8.16
CA PRO A 208 -3.77 -6.52 6.98
C PRO A 208 -4.62 -5.29 7.26
N MET A 209 -4.13 -4.14 6.84
CA MET A 209 -4.84 -2.87 6.88
C MET A 209 -5.06 -2.30 5.46
N PRO A 210 -6.01 -2.84 4.68
CA PRO A 210 -6.25 -2.32 3.35
C PRO A 210 -6.94 -0.96 3.39
N ALA A 211 -6.49 -0.07 2.52
CA ALA A 211 -7.11 1.21 2.30
C ALA A 211 -7.94 1.19 1.03
N ALA A 212 -9.26 1.10 1.20
CA ALA A 212 -10.23 1.20 0.12
C ALA A 212 -10.42 2.68 -0.27
N GLU A 213 -9.38 3.25 -0.87
CA GLU A 213 -9.32 4.64 -1.34
C GLU A 213 -10.30 4.86 -2.49
N GLY A 214 -11.02 5.99 -2.47
CA GLY A 214 -12.15 6.22 -3.38
C GLY A 214 -13.37 5.34 -3.06
N SER A 215 -14.15 5.02 -4.10
CA SER A 215 -15.36 4.22 -3.98
C SER A 215 -15.08 2.75 -4.26
N TRP A 216 -15.59 1.86 -3.40
CA TRP A 216 -15.47 0.39 -3.49
C TRP A 216 -16.83 -0.29 -3.33
N ASN A 217 -17.92 0.46 -3.48
CA ASN A 217 -19.29 0.04 -3.21
C ASN A 217 -19.68 -1.26 -3.91
N THR A 218 -19.17 -1.54 -5.12
CA THR A 218 -19.49 -2.76 -5.86
C THR A 218 -18.62 -3.97 -5.48
N ARG A 219 -17.64 -3.79 -4.60
CA ARG A 219 -16.64 -4.78 -4.18
C ARG A 219 -16.83 -5.29 -2.76
N LEU A 220 -17.46 -4.49 -1.89
CA LEU A 220 -17.53 -4.74 -0.44
C LEU A 220 -18.01 -6.15 -0.07
N GLU A 221 -18.99 -6.68 -0.81
CA GLU A 221 -19.50 -8.04 -0.58
C GLU A 221 -18.50 -9.12 -1.00
N THR A 222 -17.92 -9.01 -2.21
CA THR A 222 -16.87 -9.92 -2.69
C THR A 222 -15.68 -9.97 -1.73
N MET A 223 -15.31 -8.83 -1.15
CA MET A 223 -14.17 -8.75 -0.23
C MET A 223 -14.44 -9.33 1.17
N SER A 224 -15.68 -9.75 1.47
CA SER A 224 -16.09 -10.20 2.79
C SER A 224 -15.71 -11.67 3.11
N ASP A 225 -15.10 -12.41 2.19
CA ASP A 225 -14.73 -13.83 2.37
C ASP A 225 -13.40 -14.03 3.14
N LEU A 226 -13.25 -13.29 4.24
CA LEU A 226 -12.06 -13.23 5.10
C LEU A 226 -12.36 -13.69 6.54
N PRO A 227 -11.34 -14.18 7.28
CA PRO A 227 -11.51 -14.55 8.68
C PRO A 227 -11.96 -13.37 9.55
N LYS A 228 -12.98 -13.61 10.38
CA LYS A 228 -13.53 -12.58 11.28
C LYS A 228 -12.48 -12.06 12.26
N GLY A 229 -12.40 -10.74 12.41
CA GLY A 229 -11.53 -10.04 13.35
C GLY A 229 -10.05 -10.01 12.96
N LYS A 230 -9.71 -10.30 11.70
CA LYS A 230 -8.32 -10.40 11.24
C LYS A 230 -7.86 -9.27 10.33
N THR A 231 -8.71 -8.30 9.99
CA THR A 231 -8.37 -7.18 9.11
C THR A 231 -8.92 -5.84 9.61
N LEU A 232 -8.26 -4.75 9.24
CA LEU A 232 -8.65 -3.37 9.52
C LEU A 232 -8.81 -2.59 8.21
N TRP A 233 -9.99 -2.09 7.87
CA TRP A 233 -10.26 -1.47 6.56
C TRP A 233 -10.43 0.04 6.67
N MET A 234 -9.58 0.80 5.98
CA MET A 234 -9.82 2.23 5.76
C MET A 234 -10.89 2.37 4.70
N ILE A 235 -11.97 3.07 5.02
CA ILE A 235 -13.06 3.34 4.08
C ILE A 235 -13.04 4.82 3.74
N ASP A 236 -12.90 5.14 2.45
CA ASP A 236 -12.92 6.51 1.96
C ASP A 236 -14.31 6.93 1.45
N ASN A 237 -14.49 7.06 0.14
CA ASN A 237 -15.71 7.58 -0.50
C ASN A 237 -16.84 6.52 -0.62
N SER A 238 -16.65 5.33 -0.07
CA SER A 238 -17.68 4.28 -0.09
C SER A 238 -18.81 4.56 0.90
N ASP A 239 -19.99 4.02 0.66
CA ASP A 239 -21.10 4.07 1.61
C ASP A 239 -20.72 3.26 2.86
N ILE A 240 -20.48 3.96 3.97
CA ILE A 240 -20.05 3.35 5.23
C ILE A 240 -21.13 2.45 5.84
N ALA A 241 -22.42 2.73 5.63
CA ALA A 241 -23.50 1.87 6.10
C ALA A 241 -23.51 0.54 5.32
N LYS A 242 -23.24 0.62 4.00
CA LYS A 242 -23.07 -0.58 3.17
C LYS A 242 -21.82 -1.37 3.57
N ALA A 243 -20.70 -0.68 3.80
CA ALA A 243 -19.46 -1.30 4.28
C ALA A 243 -19.69 -2.02 5.61
N LYS A 244 -20.38 -1.39 6.57
CA LYS A 244 -20.75 -2.01 7.85
C LYS A 244 -21.59 -3.28 7.69
N LYS A 245 -22.54 -3.29 6.75
CA LYS A 245 -23.42 -4.44 6.47
C LYS A 245 -22.74 -5.58 5.70
N THR A 246 -21.55 -5.35 5.14
CA THR A 246 -20.79 -6.30 4.31
C THR A 246 -19.44 -6.59 4.95
N ILE A 247 -18.36 -5.96 4.49
CA ILE A 247 -16.99 -6.18 4.97
C ILE A 247 -16.84 -5.93 6.48
N GLY A 248 -17.61 -5.00 7.04
CA GLY A 248 -17.67 -4.72 8.48
C GLY A 248 -18.27 -5.84 9.34
N LYS A 249 -18.81 -6.91 8.74
CA LYS A 249 -19.21 -8.13 9.47
C LYS A 249 -18.00 -9.00 9.83
N VAL A 250 -16.92 -8.92 9.05
CA VAL A 250 -15.71 -9.72 9.22
C VAL A 250 -14.50 -8.89 9.63
N GLY A 251 -14.37 -7.65 9.14
CA GLY A 251 -13.26 -6.74 9.46
C GLY A 251 -13.66 -5.59 10.40
N CYS A 252 -12.68 -5.02 11.08
CA CYS A 252 -12.83 -3.71 11.71
C CYS A 252 -12.80 -2.63 10.61
N LEU A 253 -13.63 -1.60 10.72
CA LEU A 253 -13.63 -0.47 9.79
C LEU A 253 -13.05 0.77 10.48
N PHE A 254 -12.34 1.60 9.72
CA PHE A 254 -12.01 2.96 10.13
C PHE A 254 -12.20 3.96 8.99
N GLY A 255 -12.45 5.22 9.34
CA GLY A 255 -12.94 6.24 8.41
C GLY A 255 -14.30 6.79 8.85
N ASN A 256 -15.12 7.36 7.99
CA ASN A 256 -14.83 7.80 6.62
C ASN A 256 -15.05 9.32 6.50
N VAL A 257 -14.57 10.08 7.50
CA VAL A 257 -14.67 11.55 7.47
C VAL A 257 -13.90 12.05 6.25
N GLN A 258 -14.62 12.70 5.35
CA GLN A 258 -14.09 13.08 4.03
C GLN A 258 -13.10 14.22 4.14
N SER A 259 -12.03 14.17 3.34
CA SER A 259 -11.01 15.23 3.30
C SER A 259 -11.62 16.59 2.95
N ASP A 260 -12.55 16.63 1.99
CA ASP A 260 -13.27 17.87 1.62
C ASP A 260 -14.04 18.49 2.78
N LEU A 261 -14.61 17.66 3.67
CA LEU A 261 -15.33 18.15 4.85
C LEU A 261 -14.34 18.75 5.86
N LEU A 262 -13.15 18.15 6.02
CA LEU A 262 -12.11 18.66 6.90
C LEU A 262 -11.48 19.97 6.38
N VAL A 263 -11.38 20.14 5.06
CA VAL A 263 -10.83 21.34 4.42
C VAL A 263 -11.87 22.46 4.34
N LEU A 264 -13.05 22.18 3.79
CA LEU A 264 -14.03 23.22 3.43
C LEU A 264 -15.12 23.41 4.48
N GLY A 265 -15.41 22.38 5.27
CA GLY A 265 -16.50 22.38 6.24
C GLY A 265 -16.29 23.30 7.45
N THR A 266 -17.34 23.37 8.27
CA THR A 266 -17.33 23.98 9.59
C THR A 266 -17.20 22.93 10.69
N PRO A 267 -16.71 23.29 11.89
CA PRO A 267 -16.64 22.37 13.02
C PRO A 267 -17.98 21.68 13.33
N GLN A 268 -19.10 22.38 13.22
CA GLN A 268 -20.42 21.80 13.45
C GLN A 268 -20.76 20.71 12.42
N GLN A 269 -20.51 20.95 11.13
CA GLN A 269 -20.75 19.95 10.08
C GLN A 269 -19.89 18.70 10.28
N VAL A 270 -18.64 18.85 10.75
CA VAL A 270 -17.77 17.72 11.12
C VAL A 270 -18.38 16.94 12.28
N LYS A 271 -18.79 17.61 13.37
CA LYS A 271 -19.40 16.97 14.53
C LYS A 271 -20.68 16.20 14.16
N ASP A 272 -21.54 16.81 13.34
CA ASP A 272 -22.79 16.20 12.88
C ASP A 272 -22.52 14.95 12.04
N TYR A 273 -21.52 15.01 11.16
CA TYR A 273 -21.11 13.87 10.34
C TYR A 273 -20.52 12.74 11.19
N VAL A 274 -19.63 13.05 12.14
CA VAL A 274 -19.06 12.07 13.07
C VAL A 274 -20.15 11.38 13.89
N LYS A 275 -21.11 12.14 14.41
CA LYS A 275 -22.26 11.56 15.12
C LYS A 275 -23.03 10.59 14.23
N LYS A 276 -23.32 10.98 12.99
CA LYS A 276 -24.06 10.15 12.02
C LYS A 276 -23.34 8.82 11.74
N ILE A 277 -22.03 8.83 11.51
CA ILE A 277 -21.27 7.60 11.21
C ILE A 277 -21.12 6.70 12.45
N ILE A 278 -21.03 7.28 13.66
CA ILE A 278 -21.07 6.53 14.91
C ILE A 278 -22.43 5.84 15.08
N ASP A 279 -23.54 6.58 14.96
CA ASP A 279 -24.90 6.01 15.08
C ASP A 279 -25.12 4.86 14.08
N THR A 280 -24.47 4.93 12.92
CA THR A 280 -24.54 3.92 11.86
C THR A 280 -23.64 2.70 12.13
N CYS A 281 -22.41 2.91 12.58
CA CYS A 281 -21.35 1.90 12.53
C CYS A 281 -20.93 1.35 13.90
N ALA A 282 -21.22 2.06 14.99
CA ALA A 282 -20.89 1.62 16.34
C ALA A 282 -21.66 0.37 16.80
N PRO A 283 -22.96 0.16 16.46
CA PRO A 283 -23.66 -1.05 16.87
C PRO A 283 -22.90 -2.33 16.48
N GLY A 284 -22.65 -3.18 17.47
CA GLY A 284 -21.89 -4.42 17.31
C GLY A 284 -20.36 -4.28 17.34
N GLY A 285 -19.82 -3.09 17.61
CA GLY A 285 -18.37 -2.82 17.69
C GLY A 285 -17.65 -2.89 16.35
N GLY A 286 -16.30 -2.84 16.35
CA GLY A 286 -15.48 -2.97 15.13
C GLY A 286 -15.51 -1.75 14.21
N PHE A 287 -15.60 -0.55 14.79
CA PHE A 287 -15.51 0.71 14.06
C PHE A 287 -14.62 1.72 14.82
N ILE A 288 -13.74 2.40 14.09
CA ILE A 288 -12.87 3.46 14.60
C ILE A 288 -13.15 4.73 13.77
N VAL A 289 -13.55 5.81 14.43
CA VAL A 289 -13.73 7.10 13.74
C VAL A 289 -12.38 7.60 13.26
N SER A 290 -12.27 7.93 11.97
CA SER A 290 -11.07 8.49 11.36
C SER A 290 -11.42 9.20 10.05
N ASN A 291 -10.42 9.83 9.43
CA ASN A 291 -10.51 10.29 8.05
C ASN A 291 -10.57 9.10 7.07
N GLY A 292 -11.17 9.33 5.90
CA GLY A 292 -11.33 8.30 4.87
C GLY A 292 -10.10 8.08 3.98
N ALA A 293 -9.29 9.13 3.80
CA ALA A 293 -8.06 9.11 3.03
C ALA A 293 -7.05 10.09 3.65
N PHE A 294 -5.78 9.99 3.26
CA PHE A 294 -4.77 10.99 3.64
C PHE A 294 -5.24 12.38 3.19
N PHE A 295 -5.03 13.38 4.05
CA PHE A 295 -5.45 14.75 3.79
C PHE A 295 -4.29 15.72 4.03
N ASP A 296 -4.23 16.73 3.17
CA ASP A 296 -3.43 17.92 3.34
C ASP A 296 -4.37 19.12 3.55
N GLU A 297 -3.86 20.21 4.12
CA GLU A 297 -4.58 21.49 4.24
C GLU A 297 -5.91 21.46 5.03
N ALA A 298 -6.17 20.39 5.79
CA ALA A 298 -7.32 20.34 6.69
C ALA A 298 -7.22 21.46 7.74
N LYS A 299 -8.37 22.09 8.03
CA LYS A 299 -8.45 23.12 9.07
C LYS A 299 -8.26 22.47 10.44
N ALA A 300 -7.37 23.02 11.26
CA ALA A 300 -7.08 22.48 12.59
C ALA A 300 -8.34 22.36 13.46
N GLU A 301 -9.22 23.36 13.42
CA GLU A 301 -10.50 23.36 14.14
C GLU A 301 -11.44 22.23 13.70
N ASN A 302 -11.36 21.80 12.44
CA ASN A 302 -12.16 20.69 11.93
C ASN A 302 -11.58 19.33 12.38
N VAL A 303 -10.25 19.20 12.41
CA VAL A 303 -9.60 18.00 12.96
C VAL A 303 -9.90 17.86 14.45
N HIS A 304 -9.80 18.94 15.22
CA HIS A 304 -10.21 18.96 16.63
C HIS A 304 -11.68 18.59 16.81
N ALA A 305 -12.58 19.17 16.00
CA ALA A 305 -14.00 18.85 16.06
C ALA A 305 -14.29 17.37 15.79
N MET A 306 -13.53 16.72 14.88
CA MET A 306 -13.63 15.29 14.62
C MET A 306 -13.24 14.45 15.85
N VAL A 307 -12.08 14.74 16.45
CA VAL A 307 -11.57 14.03 17.63
C VAL A 307 -12.51 14.21 18.82
N ASP A 308 -12.92 15.45 19.10
CA ASP A 308 -13.81 15.78 20.21
C ASP A 308 -15.17 15.06 20.08
N ALA A 309 -15.76 15.07 18.88
CA ALA A 309 -17.02 14.35 18.61
C ALA A 309 -16.86 12.84 18.75
N ALA A 310 -15.73 12.27 18.29
CA ALA A 310 -15.45 10.86 18.45
C ALA A 310 -15.40 10.45 19.92
N MET A 311 -14.74 11.25 20.76
CA MET A 311 -14.65 11.03 22.21
C MET A 311 -16.01 11.19 22.91
N GLU A 312 -16.77 12.23 22.55
CA GLU A 312 -18.07 12.51 23.16
C GLU A 312 -19.12 11.44 22.83
N TYR A 313 -19.26 11.08 21.55
CA TYR A 313 -20.31 10.18 21.08
C TYR A 313 -19.88 8.71 21.14
N GLY A 314 -18.60 8.41 20.92
CA GLY A 314 -18.08 7.04 20.97
C GLY A 314 -18.16 6.44 22.38
N SER A 315 -17.87 7.22 23.42
CA SER A 315 -17.99 6.78 24.83
C SER A 315 -19.41 6.40 25.24
N LYS A 316 -20.44 6.97 24.58
CA LYS A 316 -21.86 6.66 24.81
C LYS A 316 -22.29 5.37 24.09
N ALA A 317 -21.64 5.01 22.99
CA ALA A 317 -22.00 3.85 22.17
C ALA A 317 -21.45 2.50 22.68
N TYR A 318 -20.47 2.52 23.59
CA TYR A 318 -19.91 1.33 24.24
C TYR A 318 -20.64 0.91 25.53
N LYS A 319 -21.64 1.68 25.98
CA LYS A 319 -22.51 1.35 27.12
C LYS A 319 -23.79 0.69 26.64
#